data_AF-A0A1V5LRD2-F1
#
_entry.id   AF-A0A1V5LRD2-F1
#
_cell.length_a   1.000
_cell.length_b   1.000
_cell.length_c   1.000
_cell.angle_alpha   90.00
_cell.angle_beta   90.00
_cell.angle_gamma   90.00
#
_symmetry.space_group_name_H-M   'P 1'
#
loop_
_entity.id
_entity.type
_entity.pdbx_description
1 polymer ?
#
loop_
_entity_poly.entity_id
_entity_poly.type
_entity_poly.pdbx_seq_one_letter_code
_entity_poly.pdbx_strand_id
1 'polypeptide(L)'
;MEGVRHVRSYGYASLLLCGPAMMRWLTMPLVPNLDRLDPAEKALYQRFRVAKTPVEADSYHAILGTPGVTGAAAAWMARNALAEAMTRAGEAATGAEALIPHAVSNEARAELVALSYSLKAFACVIQSSRNILEYEDTLATRGRYDEEVTWRDYTGTYQISRGGHELRLIARAELDNMYALAKLIEEAPAPIIAIAATAGHESTFAFGPDLPAQLREKARIMLAHWHEYNEDYPAPFEVQRRQTREWGDERP
;
A
#
# COMPACT_ATOMS: atom_id res chain seq x y z
N MET A 1 24.78 0.11 -22.31
CA MET A 1 24.40 0.83 -21.07
C MET A 1 23.42 1.99 -21.29
N GLU A 2 23.07 2.37 -22.53
CA GLU A 2 22.09 3.44 -22.78
C GLU A 2 20.62 3.02 -22.58
N GLY A 3 20.24 1.78 -22.92
CA GLY A 3 18.85 1.30 -22.77
C GLY A 3 18.35 1.30 -21.32
N VAL A 4 19.19 0.91 -20.35
CA VAL A 4 18.88 0.97 -18.91
C VAL A 4 18.72 2.42 -18.43
N ARG A 5 19.48 3.35 -19.02
CA ARG A 5 19.39 4.78 -18.72
C ARG A 5 18.11 5.40 -19.31
N HIS A 6 17.69 4.92 -20.48
CA HIS A 6 16.45 5.36 -21.15
C HIS A 6 15.18 4.84 -20.43
N VAL A 7 15.19 3.60 -19.92
CA VAL A 7 14.09 3.09 -19.08
C VAL A 7 14.01 3.83 -17.74
N ARG A 8 15.16 4.23 -17.17
CA ARG A 8 15.20 5.12 -16.00
C ARG A 8 14.68 6.54 -16.28
N SER A 9 14.86 7.06 -17.50
CA SER A 9 14.39 8.40 -17.86
C SER A 9 12.90 8.49 -18.19
N TYR A 10 12.20 7.35 -18.37
CA TYR A 10 10.82 7.33 -18.89
C TYR A 10 9.69 6.90 -17.94
N GLY A 11 9.88 6.48 -16.67
CA GLY A 11 8.65 6.28 -15.88
C GLY A 11 8.63 5.68 -14.48
N TYR A 12 9.72 5.10 -13.95
CA TYR A 12 9.62 4.42 -12.62
C TYR A 12 10.33 5.15 -11.48
N ALA A 13 11.38 5.93 -11.75
CA ALA A 13 11.93 6.86 -10.75
C ALA A 13 10.92 7.95 -10.37
N SER A 14 10.03 8.31 -11.31
CA SER A 14 8.85 9.12 -11.05
C SER A 14 7.81 8.38 -10.22
N LEU A 15 7.68 7.06 -10.29
CA LEU A 15 6.62 6.34 -9.57
C LEU A 15 6.82 6.42 -8.04
N LEU A 16 8.06 6.26 -7.56
CA LEU A 16 8.36 6.31 -6.12
C LEU A 16 8.33 7.73 -5.53
N LEU A 17 8.39 8.77 -6.37
CA LEU A 17 8.18 10.16 -5.97
C LEU A 17 6.71 10.57 -6.13
N CYS A 18 6.16 10.39 -7.33
CA CYS A 18 4.80 10.78 -7.69
C CYS A 18 3.78 9.96 -6.92
N GLY A 19 3.92 8.65 -6.81
CA GLY A 19 2.95 7.79 -6.13
C GLY A 19 2.86 8.08 -4.63
N PRO A 20 3.88 7.67 -3.84
CA PRO A 20 3.94 7.90 -2.39
C PRO A 20 3.63 9.33 -1.96
N ALA A 21 4.35 10.32 -2.51
CA ALA A 21 4.23 11.70 -2.05
C ALA A 21 3.12 12.48 -2.79
N MET A 22 3.21 12.63 -4.12
CA MET A 22 2.31 13.54 -4.86
C MET A 22 0.88 13.01 -5.00
N MET A 23 0.71 11.69 -5.14
CA MET A 23 -0.59 11.02 -5.23
C MET A 23 -1.07 10.52 -3.87
N ARG A 24 -0.28 10.74 -2.81
CA ARG A 24 -0.60 10.42 -1.42
C ARG A 24 -0.90 8.93 -1.19
N TRP A 25 -0.22 8.05 -1.92
CA TRP A 25 -0.32 6.60 -1.76
C TRP A 25 -0.02 6.11 -0.34
N LEU A 26 0.86 6.78 0.40
CA LEU A 26 1.14 6.42 1.80
C LEU A 26 -0.07 6.63 2.72
N THR A 27 -0.96 7.58 2.41
CA THR A 27 -2.12 7.92 3.27
C THR A 27 -3.47 7.60 2.63
N MET A 28 -3.50 7.20 1.35
CA MET A 28 -4.70 6.74 0.66
C MET A 28 -5.09 5.32 1.10
N PRO A 29 -6.26 5.11 1.74
CA PRO A 29 -6.69 3.79 2.22
C PRO A 29 -7.04 2.86 1.06
N LEU A 30 -6.72 1.57 1.18
CA LEU A 30 -7.15 0.54 0.23
C LEU A 30 -8.52 0.01 0.66
N VAL A 31 -9.57 0.43 -0.02
CA VAL A 31 -10.96 0.01 0.21
C VAL A 31 -11.62 -0.36 -1.12
N PRO A 32 -12.61 -1.27 -1.14
CA PRO A 32 -13.25 -1.70 -2.38
C PRO A 32 -13.92 -0.56 -3.14
N ASN A 33 -14.46 0.41 -2.39
CA ASN A 33 -15.21 1.52 -2.95
C ASN A 33 -14.91 2.83 -2.21
N LEU A 34 -14.11 3.69 -2.85
CA LEU A 34 -13.75 5.00 -2.33
C LEU A 34 -14.95 5.96 -2.19
N ASP A 35 -16.06 5.73 -2.88
CA ASP A 35 -17.26 6.59 -2.78
C ASP A 35 -17.97 6.43 -1.43
N ARG A 36 -17.70 5.35 -0.69
CA ARG A 36 -18.25 5.10 0.64
C ARG A 36 -17.50 5.81 1.77
N LEU A 37 -16.31 6.33 1.49
CA LEU A 37 -15.55 7.12 2.46
C LEU A 37 -16.22 8.47 2.69
N ASP A 38 -16.34 8.84 3.96
CA ASP A 38 -16.88 10.16 4.30
C ASP A 38 -15.89 11.29 3.95
N PRO A 39 -16.33 12.56 3.90
CA PRO A 39 -15.45 13.68 3.55
C PRO A 39 -14.24 13.86 4.48
N ALA A 40 -14.35 13.50 5.76
CA ALA A 40 -13.26 13.59 6.72
C ALA A 40 -12.23 12.49 6.48
N GLU A 41 -12.67 11.28 6.14
CA GLU A 41 -11.80 10.17 5.74
C GLU A 41 -11.06 10.47 4.43
N LYS A 42 -11.76 11.02 3.43
CA LYS A 42 -11.15 11.45 2.15
C LYS A 42 -10.12 12.56 2.33
N ALA A 43 -10.33 13.46 3.29
CA ALA A 43 -9.42 14.58 3.54
C ALA A 43 -7.98 14.12 3.88
N LEU A 44 -7.82 12.92 4.45
CA LEU A 44 -6.53 12.32 4.82
C LEU A 44 -5.56 12.23 3.62
N TYR A 45 -6.07 11.93 2.43
CA TYR A 45 -5.24 11.79 1.23
C TYR A 45 -5.51 12.86 0.17
N GLN A 46 -6.69 13.49 0.15
CA GLN A 46 -7.02 14.45 -0.91
C GLN A 46 -6.35 15.82 -0.76
N ARG A 47 -6.12 16.31 0.47
CA ARG A 47 -5.72 17.72 0.73
C ARG A 47 -4.48 18.20 -0.05
N PHE A 48 -3.51 17.33 -0.26
CA PHE A 48 -2.24 17.64 -0.93
C PHE A 48 -1.99 16.80 -2.18
N ARG A 49 -2.99 16.03 -2.60
CA ARG A 49 -2.94 15.18 -3.78
C ARG A 49 -3.05 16.02 -5.04
N VAL A 50 -2.22 15.71 -6.04
CA VAL A 50 -2.33 16.32 -7.36
C VAL A 50 -3.37 15.58 -8.19
N ALA A 51 -4.55 16.16 -8.33
CA ALA A 51 -5.61 15.68 -9.20
C ALA A 51 -6.23 16.83 -9.99
N LYS A 52 -6.58 16.61 -11.26
CA LYS A 52 -7.23 17.62 -12.11
C LYS A 52 -8.75 17.61 -11.94
N THR A 53 -9.32 16.47 -11.54
CA THR A 53 -10.76 16.28 -11.40
C THR A 53 -11.09 15.53 -10.10
N PRO A 54 -12.34 15.62 -9.59
CA PRO A 54 -12.77 14.82 -8.45
C PRO A 54 -12.64 13.31 -8.68
N VAL A 55 -12.90 12.86 -9.91
CA VAL A 55 -12.74 11.44 -10.29
C VAL A 55 -11.28 10.99 -10.18
N GLU A 56 -10.34 11.83 -10.61
CA GLU A 56 -8.91 11.56 -10.45
C GLU A 56 -8.46 11.60 -8.98
N ALA A 57 -9.12 12.41 -8.15
CA ALA A 57 -8.82 12.49 -6.72
C ALA A 57 -9.18 11.18 -6.00
N ASP A 58 -10.18 10.45 -6.50
CA ASP A 58 -10.69 9.17 -5.97
C ASP A 58 -10.33 7.97 -6.87
N SER A 59 -9.14 7.99 -7.46
CA SER A 59 -8.63 6.89 -8.30
C SER A 59 -7.28 6.40 -7.77
N TYR A 60 -7.05 5.09 -7.61
CA TYR A 60 -5.67 4.62 -7.33
C TYR A 60 -4.79 4.68 -8.59
N HIS A 61 -5.44 4.68 -9.76
CA HIS A 61 -4.86 4.69 -11.09
C HIS A 61 -4.17 6.00 -11.50
N ALA A 62 -4.79 7.12 -11.17
CA ALA A 62 -4.43 8.40 -11.74
C ALA A 62 -3.11 8.89 -11.12
N ILE A 63 -2.12 9.12 -11.98
CA ILE A 63 -0.83 9.72 -11.60
C ILE A 63 -0.68 11.01 -12.41
N LEU A 64 -0.74 12.17 -11.75
CA LEU A 64 -0.62 13.50 -12.37
C LEU A 64 -1.58 13.73 -13.55
N GLY A 65 -2.79 13.16 -13.47
CA GLY A 65 -3.81 13.24 -14.51
C GLY A 65 -3.46 12.46 -15.78
N THR A 66 -2.66 11.40 -15.64
CA THR A 66 -2.45 10.34 -16.64
C THR A 66 -2.74 8.97 -16.02
N PRO A 67 -3.28 8.02 -16.79
CA PRO A 67 -3.32 6.61 -16.41
C PRO A 67 -1.91 6.14 -16.03
N GLY A 68 -1.75 5.57 -14.84
CA GLY A 68 -0.47 5.07 -14.35
C GLY A 68 -0.06 3.76 -15.03
N VAL A 69 0.08 2.70 -14.24
CA VAL A 69 0.39 1.36 -14.77
C VAL A 69 -0.91 0.67 -15.18
N THR A 70 -1.13 0.49 -16.48
CA THR A 70 -2.35 -0.15 -17.03
C THR A 70 -2.09 -1.51 -17.66
N GLY A 71 -2.96 -2.47 -17.36
CA GLY A 71 -3.03 -3.76 -18.04
C GLY A 71 -2.11 -4.82 -17.43
N ALA A 72 -2.53 -6.09 -17.57
CA ALA A 72 -1.94 -7.21 -16.85
C ALA A 72 -0.42 -7.35 -17.02
N ALA A 73 0.10 -7.11 -18.23
CA ALA A 73 1.55 -7.21 -18.49
C ALA A 73 2.33 -6.08 -17.78
N ALA A 74 1.84 -4.85 -17.83
CA ALA A 74 2.50 -3.71 -17.19
C ALA A 74 2.41 -3.82 -15.66
N ALA A 75 1.24 -4.19 -15.13
CA ALA A 75 1.05 -4.46 -13.70
C ALA A 75 1.99 -5.57 -13.21
N TRP A 76 2.09 -6.68 -13.95
CA TRP A 76 3.01 -7.78 -13.65
C TRP A 76 4.48 -7.32 -13.62
N MET A 77 4.91 -6.56 -14.63
CA MET A 77 6.28 -6.03 -14.70
C MET A 77 6.58 -5.07 -13.54
N ALA A 78 5.68 -4.12 -13.28
CA ALA A 78 5.83 -3.14 -12.19
C ALA A 78 5.89 -3.84 -10.83
N ARG A 79 4.99 -4.80 -10.58
CA ARG A 79 5.00 -5.63 -9.38
C ARG A 79 6.34 -6.31 -9.16
N ASN A 80 6.86 -7.00 -10.16
CA ASN A 80 8.11 -7.75 -10.02
C ASN A 80 9.32 -6.81 -9.83
N ALA A 81 9.34 -5.69 -10.55
CA ALA A 81 10.41 -4.68 -10.39
C ALA A 81 10.39 -4.06 -8.98
N LEU A 82 9.20 -3.76 -8.43
CA LEU A 82 9.06 -3.24 -7.07
C LEU A 82 9.39 -4.30 -6.02
N ALA A 83 8.99 -5.55 -6.22
CA ALA A 83 9.35 -6.66 -5.34
C ALA A 83 10.88 -6.85 -5.27
N GLU A 84 11.56 -6.84 -6.42
CA GLU A 84 13.02 -6.91 -6.48
C GLU A 84 13.69 -5.70 -5.78
N ALA A 85 13.19 -4.49 -6.03
CA ALA A 85 13.69 -3.29 -5.38
C ALA A 85 13.52 -3.34 -3.85
N MET A 86 12.38 -3.83 -3.37
CA MET A 86 12.11 -4.03 -1.95
C MET A 86 13.08 -5.04 -1.33
N THR A 87 13.28 -6.20 -1.97
CA THR A 87 14.23 -7.21 -1.50
C THR A 87 15.63 -6.62 -1.38
N ARG A 88 16.10 -5.91 -2.41
CA ARG A 88 17.42 -5.25 -2.40
C ARG A 88 17.54 -4.19 -1.29
N ALA A 89 16.49 -3.41 -1.04
CA ALA A 89 16.49 -2.44 0.05
C ALA A 89 16.55 -3.14 1.42
N GLY A 90 15.83 -4.25 1.60
CA GLY A 90 15.89 -5.09 2.81
C GLY A 90 17.26 -5.70 3.03
N GLU A 91 17.85 -6.31 2.00
CA GLU A 91 19.21 -6.88 2.06
C GLU A 91 20.26 -5.81 2.38
N ALA A 92 20.14 -4.62 1.78
CA ALA A 92 21.02 -3.50 2.08
C ALA A 92 20.85 -3.02 3.54
N ALA A 93 19.62 -2.99 4.07
CA ALA A 93 19.38 -2.65 5.46
C ALA A 93 20.03 -3.66 6.42
N THR A 94 19.86 -4.96 6.16
CA THR A 94 20.53 -6.02 6.93
C THR A 94 22.05 -5.94 6.81
N GLY A 95 22.58 -5.61 5.63
CA GLY A 95 24.01 -5.37 5.42
C GLY A 95 24.53 -4.20 6.24
N ALA A 96 23.81 -3.08 6.27
CA ALA A 96 24.15 -1.93 7.11
C ALA A 96 24.16 -2.30 8.59
N GLU A 97 23.17 -3.09 9.05
CA GLU A 97 23.11 -3.57 10.44
C GLU A 97 24.26 -4.49 10.80
N ALA A 98 24.64 -5.40 9.90
CA ALA A 98 25.77 -6.30 10.10
C ALA A 98 27.12 -5.56 10.23
N LEU A 99 27.23 -4.35 9.66
CA LEU A 99 28.43 -3.52 9.76
C LEU A 99 28.50 -2.70 11.06
N ILE A 100 27.38 -2.49 11.77
CA ILE A 100 27.32 -1.68 13.00
C ILE A 100 28.36 -2.12 14.06
N PRO A 101 28.54 -3.42 14.37
CA PRO A 101 29.52 -3.86 15.37
C PRO A 101 30.98 -3.65 14.94
N HIS A 102 31.22 -3.41 13.64
CA HIS A 102 32.54 -3.24 13.04
C HIS A 102 32.86 -1.78 12.71
N ALA A 103 32.00 -0.84 13.13
CA ALA A 103 32.21 0.58 12.90
C ALA A 103 33.50 1.08 13.57
N VAL A 104 34.32 1.83 12.82
CA VAL A 104 35.61 2.35 13.28
C VAL A 104 35.50 3.53 14.25
N SER A 105 34.32 4.16 14.33
CA SER A 105 34.04 5.27 15.23
C SER A 105 32.55 5.29 15.62
N ASN A 106 32.20 6.11 16.62
CA ASN A 106 30.81 6.28 17.04
C ASN A 106 29.98 7.01 15.96
N GLU A 107 30.58 7.90 15.20
CA GLU A 107 29.96 8.62 14.09
C GLU A 107 29.62 7.64 12.96
N ALA A 108 30.58 6.79 12.54
CA ALA A 108 30.35 5.76 11.55
C ALA A 108 29.25 4.76 12.00
N ARG A 109 29.22 4.44 13.30
CA ARG A 109 28.17 3.60 13.89
C ARG A 109 26.80 4.27 13.78
N ALA A 110 26.70 5.56 14.10
CA ALA A 110 25.46 6.32 14.02
C ALA A 110 24.96 6.46 12.56
N GLU A 111 25.87 6.68 11.61
CA GLU A 111 25.54 6.71 10.18
C GLU A 111 25.00 5.37 9.67
N LEU A 112 25.61 4.25 10.06
CA LEU A 112 25.13 2.91 9.70
C LEU A 112 23.75 2.61 10.28
N VAL A 113 23.48 3.04 11.51
CA VAL A 113 22.13 2.95 12.11
C VAL A 113 21.14 3.81 11.33
N ALA A 114 21.45 5.08 11.05
CA ALA A 114 20.56 5.95 10.30
C ALA A 114 20.28 5.40 8.89
N LEU A 115 21.30 4.84 8.23
CA LEU A 115 21.19 4.20 6.93
C LEU A 115 20.28 2.96 7.00
N SER A 116 20.40 2.11 8.02
CA SER A 116 19.56 0.91 8.13
C SER A 116 18.08 1.26 8.30
N TYR A 117 17.76 2.24 9.14
CA TYR A 117 16.39 2.73 9.29
C TYR A 117 15.87 3.36 7.99
N SER A 118 16.69 4.15 7.30
CA SER A 118 16.32 4.77 6.01
C SER A 118 16.00 3.73 4.94
N LEU A 119 16.82 2.68 4.84
CA LEU A 119 16.60 1.59 3.89
C LEU A 119 15.35 0.77 4.22
N LYS A 120 15.06 0.53 5.50
CA LYS A 120 13.81 -0.13 5.94
C LYS A 120 12.57 0.72 5.61
N ALA A 121 12.61 2.01 5.90
CA ALA A 121 11.52 2.91 5.54
C ALA A 121 11.34 3.00 4.01
N PHE A 122 12.44 3.02 3.25
CA PHE A 122 12.37 2.98 1.80
C PHE A 122 11.73 1.69 1.28
N ALA A 123 12.05 0.54 1.87
CA ALA A 123 11.39 -0.73 1.56
C ALA A 123 9.88 -0.67 1.83
N CYS A 124 9.44 -0.07 2.95
CA CYS A 124 8.02 0.14 3.25
C CYS A 124 7.33 1.05 2.21
N VAL A 125 7.99 2.12 1.76
CA VAL A 125 7.45 3.01 0.71
C VAL A 125 7.30 2.27 -0.62
N ILE A 126 8.25 1.42 -0.98
CA ILE A 126 8.16 0.55 -2.16
C ILE A 126 6.99 -0.42 -2.01
N GLN A 127 6.83 -1.04 -0.83
CA GLN A 127 5.74 -1.99 -0.56
C GLN A 127 4.37 -1.31 -0.68
N SER A 128 4.17 -0.11 -0.15
CA SER A 128 2.91 0.64 -0.34
C SER A 128 2.64 0.95 -1.81
N SER A 129 3.67 1.33 -2.57
CA SER A 129 3.55 1.58 -4.01
C SER A 129 3.12 0.32 -4.76
N ARG A 130 3.73 -0.83 -4.43
CA ARG A 130 3.38 -2.13 -4.99
C ARG A 130 1.96 -2.53 -4.62
N ASN A 131 1.59 -2.41 -3.35
CA ASN A 131 0.26 -2.75 -2.86
C ASN A 131 -0.83 -1.94 -3.58
N ILE A 132 -0.64 -0.64 -3.75
CA ILE A 132 -1.60 0.21 -4.48
C ILE A 132 -1.75 -0.22 -5.94
N LEU A 133 -0.65 -0.48 -6.64
CA LEU A 133 -0.71 -0.94 -8.03
C LEU A 133 -1.37 -2.30 -8.17
N GLU A 134 -1.06 -3.26 -7.28
CA GLU A 134 -1.71 -4.57 -7.27
C GLU A 134 -3.19 -4.45 -6.93
N TYR A 135 -3.56 -3.58 -6.00
CA TYR A 135 -4.94 -3.36 -5.59
C TYR A 135 -5.76 -2.78 -6.73
N GLU A 136 -5.25 -1.74 -7.40
CA GLU A 136 -5.83 -1.13 -8.59
C GLU A 136 -6.02 -2.14 -9.74
N ASP A 137 -4.99 -2.92 -10.08
CA ASP A 137 -5.08 -3.95 -11.12
C ASP A 137 -6.12 -5.02 -10.76
N THR A 138 -6.18 -5.41 -9.48
CA THR A 138 -7.16 -6.38 -8.99
C THR A 138 -8.59 -5.80 -9.08
N LEU A 139 -8.81 -4.55 -8.70
CA LEU A 139 -10.11 -3.88 -8.88
C LEU A 139 -10.52 -3.81 -10.35
N ALA A 140 -9.59 -3.52 -11.26
CA ALA A 140 -9.85 -3.38 -12.68
C ALA A 140 -10.11 -4.72 -13.41
N THR A 141 -9.54 -5.82 -12.90
CA THR A 141 -9.61 -7.14 -13.57
C THR A 141 -10.59 -8.11 -12.93
N ARG A 142 -10.96 -7.92 -11.66
CA ARG A 142 -11.84 -8.83 -10.91
C ARG A 142 -13.27 -8.33 -10.88
N GLY A 143 -14.18 -9.16 -11.37
CA GLY A 143 -15.61 -8.90 -11.29
C GLY A 143 -16.21 -9.20 -9.91
N ARG A 144 -17.38 -8.63 -9.64
CA ARG A 144 -18.20 -8.88 -8.43
C ARG A 144 -18.48 -10.36 -8.17
N TYR A 145 -18.67 -11.14 -9.23
CA TYR A 145 -18.95 -12.58 -9.20
C TYR A 145 -17.86 -13.39 -9.90
N ASP A 146 -16.59 -13.05 -9.64
CA ASP A 146 -15.46 -13.82 -10.16
C ASP A 146 -15.43 -15.25 -9.59
N GLU A 147 -14.53 -16.08 -10.12
CA GLU A 147 -14.29 -17.46 -9.68
C GLU A 147 -14.25 -17.60 -8.15
N GLU A 148 -14.69 -18.74 -7.63
CA GLU A 148 -14.58 -19.04 -6.20
C GLU A 148 -13.22 -19.66 -5.88
N VAL A 149 -12.71 -19.32 -4.69
CA VAL A 149 -11.54 -19.97 -4.09
C VAL A 149 -11.92 -20.59 -2.77
N THR A 150 -11.40 -21.79 -2.55
CA THR A 150 -11.55 -22.49 -1.27
C THR A 150 -10.54 -21.92 -0.28
N TRP A 151 -11.04 -21.14 0.67
CA TRP A 151 -10.29 -20.65 1.82
C TRP A 151 -10.36 -21.67 2.95
N ARG A 152 -9.23 -21.96 3.59
CA ARG A 152 -9.16 -22.85 4.75
C ARG A 152 -8.42 -22.16 5.86
N ASP A 153 -9.04 -22.05 7.02
CA ASP A 153 -8.39 -21.61 8.25
C ASP A 153 -8.78 -22.52 9.44
N TYR A 154 -8.37 -22.13 10.64
CA TYR A 154 -8.64 -22.90 11.86
C TYR A 154 -10.13 -22.94 12.25
N THR A 155 -10.97 -22.10 11.64
CA THR A 155 -12.42 -22.04 11.87
C THR A 155 -13.22 -22.85 10.85
N GLY A 156 -12.62 -23.23 9.71
CA GLY A 156 -13.28 -24.09 8.74
C GLY A 156 -12.79 -23.94 7.30
N THR A 157 -13.57 -24.52 6.38
CA THR A 157 -13.40 -24.36 4.93
C THR A 157 -14.53 -23.51 4.40
N TYR A 158 -14.18 -22.39 3.75
CA TYR A 158 -15.11 -21.42 3.21
C TYR A 158 -14.88 -21.29 1.71
N GLN A 159 -15.94 -21.04 0.95
CA GLN A 159 -15.81 -20.62 -0.44
C GLN A 159 -16.05 -19.11 -0.49
N ILE A 160 -15.09 -18.38 -1.04
CA ILE A 160 -15.12 -16.92 -1.10
C ILE A 160 -14.83 -16.46 -2.52
N SER A 161 -15.23 -15.24 -2.87
CA SER A 161 -14.85 -14.63 -4.15
C SER A 161 -13.34 -14.51 -4.26
N ARG A 162 -12.77 -14.93 -5.40
CA ARG A 162 -11.35 -14.76 -5.71
C ARG A 162 -10.92 -13.30 -5.65
N GLY A 163 -11.69 -12.40 -6.25
CA GLY A 163 -11.43 -10.96 -6.22
C GLY A 163 -11.42 -10.43 -4.79
N GLY A 164 -12.45 -10.76 -4.01
CA GLY A 164 -12.52 -10.37 -2.60
C GLY A 164 -11.39 -10.95 -1.75
N HIS A 165 -10.90 -12.15 -2.07
CA HIS A 165 -9.75 -12.76 -1.40
C HIS A 165 -8.43 -12.06 -1.75
N GLU A 166 -8.15 -11.87 -3.05
CA GLU A 166 -6.93 -11.22 -3.54
C GLU A 166 -6.81 -9.78 -3.01
N LEU A 167 -7.91 -9.01 -3.07
CA LEU A 167 -7.94 -7.65 -2.53
C LEU A 167 -7.67 -7.60 -1.01
N ARG A 168 -8.22 -8.55 -0.24
CA ARG A 168 -7.97 -8.61 1.21
C ARG A 168 -6.53 -8.96 1.56
N LEU A 169 -5.89 -9.84 0.79
CA LEU A 169 -4.48 -10.16 1.00
C LEU A 169 -3.60 -8.93 0.80
N ILE A 170 -3.86 -8.15 -0.26
CA ILE A 170 -3.14 -6.91 -0.54
C ILE A 170 -3.42 -5.87 0.55
N ALA A 171 -4.68 -5.67 0.93
CA ALA A 171 -5.07 -4.74 1.99
C ALA A 171 -4.47 -5.11 3.36
N ARG A 172 -4.37 -6.41 3.67
CA ARG A 172 -3.71 -6.90 4.88
C ARG A 172 -2.22 -6.62 4.87
N ALA A 173 -1.55 -6.89 3.75
CA ALA A 173 -0.13 -6.55 3.59
C ALA A 173 0.11 -5.04 3.75
N GLU A 174 -0.81 -4.20 3.28
CA GLU A 174 -0.72 -2.75 3.49
C GLU A 174 -0.93 -2.35 4.95
N LEU A 175 -1.90 -2.96 5.65
CA LEU A 175 -2.09 -2.74 7.10
C LEU A 175 -0.80 -2.99 7.89
N ASP A 176 -0.21 -4.17 7.71
CA ASP A 176 1.01 -4.55 8.42
C ASP A 176 2.18 -3.61 8.05
N ASN A 177 2.28 -3.20 6.77
CA ASN A 177 3.29 -2.26 6.29
C ASN A 177 3.17 -0.86 6.89
N MET A 178 1.95 -0.32 7.02
CA MET A 178 1.72 1.02 7.60
C MET A 178 2.13 1.08 9.07
N TYR A 179 1.78 0.06 9.85
CA TYR A 179 2.21 -0.01 11.25
C TYR A 179 3.72 -0.15 11.37
N ALA A 180 4.36 -0.95 10.50
CA ALA A 180 5.81 -1.07 10.46
C ALA A 180 6.49 0.27 10.12
N LEU A 181 5.97 1.00 9.11
CA LEU A 181 6.51 2.30 8.71
C LEU A 181 6.33 3.36 9.79
N ALA A 182 5.15 3.44 10.41
CA ALA A 182 4.88 4.37 11.51
C ALA A 182 5.87 4.14 12.67
N LYS A 183 6.06 2.87 13.04
CA LYS A 183 7.02 2.48 14.08
C LYS A 183 8.46 2.85 13.71
N LEU A 184 8.88 2.61 12.47
CA LEU A 184 10.22 2.96 12.00
C LEU A 184 10.49 4.46 12.09
N ILE A 185 9.51 5.31 11.72
CA ILE A 185 9.65 6.77 11.79
C ILE A 185 9.81 7.24 13.24
N GLU A 186 9.07 6.63 14.17
CA GLU A 186 9.09 7.00 15.60
C GLU A 186 10.34 6.53 16.33
N GLU A 187 10.85 5.34 15.99
CA GLU A 187 12.03 4.74 16.63
C GLU A 187 13.36 5.22 16.03
N ALA A 188 13.32 5.85 14.84
CA ALA A 188 14.54 6.26 14.17
C ALA A 188 15.31 7.33 14.96
N PRO A 189 16.63 7.17 15.14
CA PRO A 189 17.45 8.15 15.84
C PRO A 189 17.71 9.43 15.03
N ALA A 190 17.33 9.45 13.75
CA ALA A 190 17.49 10.56 12.82
C ALA A 190 16.33 10.57 11.81
N PRO A 191 16.05 11.70 11.13
CA PRO A 191 15.03 11.76 10.10
C PRO A 191 15.32 10.79 8.94
N ILE A 192 14.40 9.85 8.69
CA ILE A 192 14.53 8.83 7.63
C ILE A 192 13.58 9.01 6.45
N ILE A 193 12.60 9.90 6.60
CA ILE A 193 11.69 10.35 5.55
C ILE A 193 11.71 11.87 5.56
N ALA A 194 11.67 12.48 4.38
CA ALA A 194 11.51 13.91 4.25
C ALA A 194 10.12 14.33 4.77
N ILE A 195 10.09 14.85 5.99
CA ILE A 195 8.91 15.33 6.68
C ILE A 195 9.08 16.83 6.96
N ALA A 196 8.00 17.58 6.80
CA ALA A 196 7.97 19.01 7.08
C ALA A 196 8.15 19.27 8.59
N ALA A 197 8.87 20.34 8.93
CA ALA A 197 9.13 20.69 10.33
C ALA A 197 7.85 21.03 11.12
N THR A 198 6.79 21.46 10.45
CA THR A 198 5.50 21.83 11.05
C THR A 198 4.36 21.46 10.11
N ALA A 199 3.16 21.21 10.64
CA ALA A 199 1.97 20.94 9.83
C ALA A 199 1.68 22.03 8.77
N GLY A 200 1.98 23.30 9.05
CA GLY A 200 1.82 24.40 8.08
C GLY A 200 2.76 24.35 6.87
N HIS A 201 3.82 23.54 6.92
CA HIS A 201 4.77 23.34 5.83
C HIS A 201 4.53 22.02 5.08
N GLU A 202 3.47 21.28 5.43
CA GLU A 202 3.04 20.14 4.64
C GLU A 202 2.63 20.60 3.23
N SER A 203 3.05 19.84 2.22
CA SER A 203 2.81 20.17 0.82
C SER A 203 2.71 18.91 -0.02
N THR A 204 2.37 19.03 -1.30
CA THR A 204 2.36 17.90 -2.24
C THR A 204 3.65 17.05 -2.23
N PHE A 205 4.81 17.62 -1.91
CA PHE A 205 6.10 16.93 -1.96
C PHE A 205 6.64 16.49 -0.59
N ALA A 206 6.00 16.90 0.50
CA ALA A 206 6.47 16.59 1.85
C ALA A 206 5.29 16.37 2.79
N PHE A 207 5.34 15.29 3.56
CA PHE A 207 4.35 14.97 4.59
C PHE A 207 4.52 15.85 5.84
N GLY A 208 3.46 16.00 6.62
CA GLY A 208 3.49 16.67 7.92
C GLY A 208 4.21 15.85 9.00
N PRO A 209 4.61 16.48 10.12
CA PRO A 209 5.25 15.81 11.25
C PRO A 209 4.39 14.69 11.88
N ASP A 210 3.10 14.71 11.61
CA ASP A 210 2.09 13.74 12.03
C ASP A 210 1.95 12.53 11.09
N LEU A 211 2.86 12.32 10.12
CA LEU A 211 2.83 11.16 9.22
C LEU A 211 2.60 9.82 9.94
N PRO A 212 3.25 9.49 11.08
CA PRO A 212 2.95 8.25 11.82
C PRO A 212 1.50 8.14 12.28
N ALA A 213 0.86 9.26 12.64
CA ALA A 213 -0.56 9.29 12.98
C ALA A 213 -1.43 9.11 11.72
N GLN A 214 -1.07 9.76 10.61
CA GLN A 214 -1.76 9.62 9.32
C GLN A 214 -1.73 8.16 8.80
N LEU A 215 -0.60 7.47 8.96
CA LEU A 215 -0.45 6.04 8.60
C LEU A 215 -1.38 5.14 9.43
N ARG A 216 -1.48 5.40 10.74
CA ARG A 216 -2.41 4.68 11.62
C ARG A 216 -3.87 5.01 11.32
N GLU A 217 -4.15 6.24 10.94
CA GLU A 217 -5.50 6.65 10.55
C GLU A 217 -5.92 5.97 9.24
N LYS A 218 -5.02 5.86 8.26
CA LYS A 218 -5.24 5.04 7.05
C LYS A 218 -5.59 3.60 7.43
N ALA A 219 -4.85 3.00 8.36
CA ALA A 219 -5.13 1.65 8.86
C ALA A 219 -6.50 1.54 9.55
N ARG A 220 -6.87 2.53 10.36
CA ARG A 220 -8.17 2.60 11.03
C ARG A 220 -9.32 2.63 10.04
N ILE A 221 -9.22 3.47 9.00
CA ILE A 221 -10.21 3.56 7.92
C ILE A 221 -10.32 2.21 7.21
N MET A 222 -9.21 1.61 6.78
CA MET A 222 -9.23 0.31 6.11
C MET A 222 -9.91 -0.80 6.95
N LEU A 223 -9.72 -0.79 8.27
CA LEU A 223 -10.39 -1.74 9.17
C LEU A 223 -11.88 -1.45 9.33
N ALA A 224 -12.28 -0.17 9.38
CA ALA A 224 -13.69 0.22 9.45
C ALA A 224 -14.48 -0.25 8.20
N HIS A 225 -13.85 -0.19 7.03
CA HIS A 225 -14.42 -0.61 5.75
C HIS A 225 -14.13 -2.08 5.39
N TRP A 226 -13.59 -2.88 6.33
CA TRP A 226 -13.22 -4.28 6.05
C TRP A 226 -14.42 -5.19 5.71
N HIS A 227 -15.61 -4.82 6.17
CA HIS A 227 -16.84 -5.57 5.88
C HIS A 227 -17.28 -5.42 4.41
N GLU A 228 -16.94 -4.30 3.75
CA GLU A 228 -17.38 -3.97 2.39
C GLU A 228 -16.87 -4.96 1.35
N TYR A 229 -15.69 -5.56 1.58
CA TYR A 229 -15.18 -6.63 0.71
C TYR A 229 -16.18 -7.80 0.59
N ASN A 230 -16.99 -8.08 1.62
CA ASN A 230 -18.02 -9.12 1.53
C ASN A 230 -19.26 -8.67 0.73
N GLU A 231 -19.55 -7.37 0.71
CA GLU A 231 -20.73 -6.82 0.03
C GLU A 231 -20.48 -6.63 -1.47
N ASP A 232 -19.28 -6.13 -1.79
CA ASP A 232 -18.85 -5.81 -3.15
C ASP A 232 -18.26 -7.04 -3.85
N TYR A 233 -17.69 -7.99 -3.10
CA TYR A 233 -17.19 -9.28 -3.59
C TYR A 233 -17.74 -10.45 -2.76
N PRO A 234 -19.07 -10.66 -2.80
CA PRO A 234 -19.71 -11.72 -2.03
C PRO A 234 -19.27 -13.10 -2.52
N ALA A 235 -19.38 -14.11 -1.66
CA ALA A 235 -19.24 -15.50 -2.10
C ALA A 235 -20.22 -15.77 -3.27
N PRO A 236 -19.86 -16.58 -4.28
CA PRO A 236 -20.74 -16.73 -5.42
C PRO A 236 -22.06 -17.42 -5.05
N PHE A 237 -23.09 -17.20 -5.87
CA PHE A 237 -24.47 -17.53 -5.52
C PHE A 237 -24.70 -19.02 -5.19
N GLU A 238 -23.97 -19.92 -5.83
CA GLU A 238 -24.09 -21.36 -5.59
C GLU A 238 -23.61 -21.75 -4.19
N VAL A 239 -22.52 -21.14 -3.73
CA VAL A 239 -22.03 -21.25 -2.35
C VAL A 239 -23.02 -20.67 -1.37
N GLN A 240 -23.55 -19.48 -1.65
CA GLN A 240 -24.56 -18.87 -0.78
C GLN A 240 -25.78 -19.79 -0.65
N ARG A 241 -26.27 -20.36 -1.76
CA ARG A 241 -27.36 -21.35 -1.75
C ARG A 241 -27.00 -22.61 -0.95
N ARG A 242 -25.78 -23.11 -1.10
CA ARG A 242 -25.31 -24.31 -0.40
C ARG A 242 -25.18 -24.07 1.10
N GLN A 243 -24.55 -22.98 1.51
CA GLN A 243 -24.43 -22.55 2.90
C GLN A 243 -25.81 -22.28 3.52
N THR A 244 -26.73 -21.63 2.78
CA THR A 244 -28.10 -21.39 3.27
C THR A 244 -28.87 -22.71 3.44
N ARG A 245 -28.60 -23.73 2.62
CA ARG A 245 -29.17 -25.08 2.79
C ARG A 245 -28.52 -25.86 3.93
N GLU A 246 -27.21 -25.78 4.09
CA GLU A 246 -26.45 -26.48 5.14
C GLU A 246 -26.68 -25.85 6.53
N TRP A 247 -26.95 -24.54 6.61
CA TRP A 247 -27.29 -23.82 7.85
C TRP A 247 -28.79 -23.54 8.00
N GLY A 248 -29.63 -24.18 7.18
CA GLY A 248 -31.08 -23.98 7.15
C GLY A 248 -31.86 -24.68 8.26
N ASP A 249 -31.22 -25.48 9.12
CA ASP A 249 -31.87 -26.25 10.19
C ASP A 249 -31.38 -25.93 11.61
N GLU A 250 -30.44 -24.98 11.78
CA GLU A 250 -29.87 -24.64 13.10
C GLU A 250 -29.72 -23.13 13.30
N ARG A 251 -30.81 -22.37 13.18
CA ARG A 251 -30.90 -21.05 13.82
C ARG A 251 -32.00 -21.07 14.87
N PRO A 252 -31.70 -20.83 16.16
CA PRO A 252 -32.72 -20.62 17.18
C PRO A 252 -33.54 -19.35 16.93
#